data_AF-A0AAU9FW93-F1
#
_entry.id   AF-A0AAU9FW93-F1
#
_cell.length_a   1.000
_cell.length_b   1.000
_cell.length_c   1.000
_cell.angle_alpha   90.00
_cell.angle_beta   90.00
_cell.angle_gamma   90.00
#
_symmetry.space_group_name_H-M   'P 1'
#
loop_
_entity.id
_entity.type
_entity.pdbx_description
1 polymer ?
#
loop_
_entity_poly.entity_id
_entity_poly.type
_entity_poly.pdbx_seq_one_letter_code
_entity_poly.pdbx_strand_id
1 'polypeptide(L)'
;MGNALKRSTLRSCGTMTTNEQEDAYPPAVCPIDDCMELVAHSHLLRHIMSAHMNSSHPSKLIAEQTQLREVTTGAVTLLMLDYHRLPLGRDLCLAVLIWRGDGRWDLSVPQRDLSQSVQALSLHVPVLVMVCRTTWKSLLTPPCSRPGPNERRDVDRELGKLLLIWLLCPAIRRPVAVTLGIINSELKCQQRQRLLLRNFATRVHINHFLTAPDPYFLHIEEEDLEELCDSGQSAVFLELVINGELQPQPQLAN
;
A
#
# COMPACT_ATOMS: atom_id res chain seq x y z
N MET A 1 43.15 -36.39 50.14
CA MET A 1 42.49 -35.29 50.88
C MET A 1 42.42 -34.11 49.94
N GLY A 2 41.31 -33.51 49.52
CA GLY A 2 39.88 -33.65 49.73
C GLY A 2 39.20 -32.65 48.77
N ASN A 3 38.02 -33.02 48.27
CA ASN A 3 37.26 -32.38 47.18
C ASN A 3 36.83 -30.92 47.42
N ALA A 4 36.64 -30.16 46.34
CA ALA A 4 35.49 -29.25 46.13
C ALA A 4 35.47 -28.75 44.66
N LEU A 5 34.65 -29.38 43.82
CA LEU A 5 33.39 -28.87 43.24
C LEU A 5 33.52 -27.86 42.08
N LYS A 6 33.49 -28.43 40.86
CA LYS A 6 32.95 -27.78 39.66
C LYS A 6 31.43 -27.62 39.81
N ARG A 7 30.89 -26.43 39.55
CA ARG A 7 29.48 -26.24 39.20
C ARG A 7 29.37 -25.60 37.82
N SER A 8 28.91 -26.43 36.89
CA SER A 8 28.37 -26.08 35.59
C SER A 8 27.07 -25.32 35.77
N THR A 9 26.98 -24.11 35.22
CA THR A 9 25.69 -23.43 35.06
C THR A 9 25.24 -23.63 33.62
N LEU A 10 24.37 -24.61 33.43
CA LEU A 10 23.54 -24.77 32.25
C LEU A 10 22.75 -23.47 32.03
N ARG A 11 23.01 -22.78 30.91
CA ARG A 11 22.11 -21.73 30.44
C ARG A 11 20.84 -22.40 29.93
N SER A 12 19.77 -22.22 30.68
CA SER A 12 18.41 -22.55 30.28
C SER A 12 18.09 -21.86 28.96
N CYS A 13 17.70 -22.66 27.97
CA CYS A 13 17.11 -22.22 26.72
C CYS A 13 15.70 -21.72 27.04
N GLY A 14 15.56 -20.41 27.25
CA GLY A 14 14.27 -19.76 27.47
C GLY A 14 13.44 -19.84 26.19
N THR A 15 12.32 -20.54 26.28
CA THR A 15 11.25 -20.54 25.28
C THR A 15 10.71 -19.11 25.16
N MET A 16 10.96 -18.47 24.02
CA MET A 16 10.37 -17.16 23.69
C MET A 16 8.85 -17.32 23.63
N THR A 17 8.14 -16.65 24.53
CA THR A 17 6.68 -16.54 24.48
C THR A 17 6.26 -15.59 23.37
N THR A 18 5.18 -15.93 22.68
CA THR A 18 4.56 -15.23 21.53
C THR A 18 4.20 -13.75 21.72
N ASN A 19 4.38 -13.18 22.92
CA ASN A 19 4.02 -11.80 23.24
C ASN A 19 5.13 -10.77 22.97
N GLU A 20 6.40 -11.18 22.84
CA GLU A 20 7.52 -10.22 22.63
C GLU A 20 7.63 -9.73 21.17
N GLN A 21 6.76 -10.20 20.27
CA GLN A 21 6.74 -9.81 18.87
C GLN A 21 5.72 -8.69 18.57
N GLU A 22 4.97 -8.23 19.57
CA GLU A 22 3.97 -7.16 19.46
C GLU A 22 4.59 -5.76 19.25
N ASP A 23 5.87 -5.56 19.60
CA ASP A 23 6.47 -4.22 19.74
C ASP A 23 7.45 -3.81 18.63
N ALA A 24 7.59 -4.57 17.53
CA ALA A 24 8.58 -4.22 16.51
C ALA A 24 8.21 -2.94 15.73
N TYR A 25 6.93 -2.58 15.65
CA TYR A 25 6.48 -1.41 14.89
C TYR A 25 5.33 -0.68 15.60
N PRO A 26 5.49 0.61 15.92
CA PRO A 26 4.44 1.39 16.57
C PRO A 26 3.23 1.54 15.65
N PRO A 27 2.00 1.68 16.21
CA PRO A 27 0.83 2.04 15.43
C PRO A 27 1.05 3.32 14.63
N ALA A 28 0.44 3.41 13.45
CA ALA A 28 0.55 4.57 12.59
C ALA A 28 -0.82 5.05 12.12
N VAL A 29 -0.92 6.32 11.76
CA VAL A 29 -2.19 6.91 11.29
C VAL A 29 -2.60 6.24 9.98
N CYS A 30 -3.88 5.90 9.86
CA CYS A 30 -4.48 5.33 8.65
C CYS A 30 -4.01 6.09 7.38
N PRO A 31 -3.69 5.38 6.28
CA PRO A 31 -3.23 6.01 5.05
C PRO A 31 -4.34 6.56 4.16
N ILE A 32 -5.61 6.31 4.47
CA ILE A 32 -6.75 6.85 3.72
C ILE A 32 -7.04 8.27 4.21
N ASP A 33 -7.22 9.20 3.27
CA ASP A 33 -7.46 10.61 3.57
C ASP A 33 -8.63 10.83 4.54
N ASP A 34 -8.56 11.91 5.33
CA ASP A 34 -9.53 12.25 6.38
C ASP A 34 -9.73 11.16 7.47
N CYS A 35 -8.89 10.12 7.54
CA CYS A 35 -8.90 9.12 8.62
C CYS A 35 -7.73 9.33 9.57
N MET A 36 -8.04 9.75 10.80
CA MET A 36 -7.03 10.09 11.81
C MET A 36 -6.80 8.97 12.83
N GLU A 37 -7.39 7.79 12.62
CA GLU A 37 -7.21 6.66 13.54
C GLU A 37 -5.77 6.13 13.48
N LEU A 38 -5.22 5.82 14.67
CA LEU A 38 -3.97 5.07 14.79
C LEU A 38 -4.28 3.58 14.66
N VAL A 39 -3.64 2.95 13.69
CA VAL A 39 -3.87 1.56 13.32
C VAL A 39 -2.60 0.77 13.57
N ALA A 40 -2.72 -0.30 14.35
CA ALA A 40 -1.64 -1.26 14.52
C ALA A 40 -1.46 -2.10 13.25
N HIS A 41 -0.23 -2.56 12.98
CA HIS A 41 0.08 -3.37 11.79
C HIS A 41 -0.74 -4.67 11.70
N SER A 42 -1.07 -5.27 12.84
CA SER A 42 -1.93 -6.45 12.98
C SER A 42 -3.42 -6.15 12.88
N HIS A 43 -3.84 -4.89 12.85
CA HIS A 43 -5.26 -4.50 12.83
C HIS A 43 -5.68 -3.78 11.55
N LEU A 44 -4.75 -3.63 10.60
CA LEU A 44 -4.99 -2.88 9.36
C LEU A 44 -6.20 -3.42 8.59
N LEU A 45 -6.28 -4.72 8.36
CA LEU A 45 -7.38 -5.31 7.60
C LEU A 45 -8.73 -5.07 8.28
N ARG A 46 -8.80 -5.30 9.61
CA ARG A 46 -10.01 -5.04 10.39
C ARG A 46 -10.45 -3.58 10.26
N HIS A 47 -9.52 -2.65 10.47
CA HIS A 47 -9.81 -1.21 10.38
C HIS A 47 -10.35 -0.83 9.00
N ILE A 48 -9.70 -1.28 7.92
CA ILE A 48 -10.16 -0.99 6.56
C ILE A 48 -11.57 -1.53 6.32
N MET A 49 -11.85 -2.77 6.73
CA MET A 49 -13.16 -3.36 6.58
C MET A 49 -14.24 -2.64 7.39
N SER A 50 -14.00 -2.28 8.65
CA SER A 50 -15.02 -1.68 9.50
C SER A 50 -15.21 -0.19 9.29
N ALA A 51 -14.13 0.56 9.11
CA ALA A 51 -14.17 2.03 9.05
C ALA A 51 -14.43 2.55 7.63
N HIS A 52 -13.97 1.81 6.62
CA HIS A 52 -14.00 2.29 5.23
C HIS A 52 -14.96 1.49 4.35
N MET A 53 -14.97 0.16 4.42
CA MET A 53 -15.80 -0.67 3.52
C MET A 53 -17.25 -0.82 3.98
N ASN A 54 -17.50 -1.00 5.29
CA ASN A 54 -18.82 -1.27 5.84
C ASN A 54 -19.50 -0.02 6.44
N SER A 55 -18.96 1.18 6.23
CA SER A 55 -19.51 2.39 6.84
C SER A 55 -20.68 2.96 6.03
N SER A 56 -21.72 3.40 6.74
CA SER A 56 -22.93 4.03 6.16
C SER A 56 -22.66 5.37 5.47
N HIS A 57 -21.44 5.89 5.60
CA HIS A 57 -20.93 7.08 4.92
C HIS A 57 -19.78 6.66 4.00
N PRO A 58 -20.05 6.25 2.74
CA PRO A 58 -19.04 5.79 1.79
C PRO A 58 -18.13 6.92 1.26
N SER A 59 -17.97 8.02 2.00
CA SER A 59 -17.43 9.30 1.51
C SER A 59 -15.94 9.28 1.13
N LYS A 60 -15.27 8.14 1.19
CA LYS A 60 -13.80 8.03 1.06
C LYS A 60 -13.30 6.79 0.34
N LEU A 61 -14.20 5.87 -0.01
CA LEU A 61 -13.93 4.82 -0.98
C LEU A 61 -14.53 5.28 -2.30
N ILE A 62 -13.92 4.93 -3.42
CA ILE A 62 -14.60 5.08 -4.72
C ILE A 62 -15.79 4.13 -4.59
N ALA A 63 -16.98 4.69 -4.35
CA ALA A 63 -18.15 4.00 -3.80
C ALA A 63 -18.67 2.83 -4.64
N GLU A 64 -18.03 2.56 -5.78
CA GLU A 64 -18.35 1.50 -6.73
C GLU A 64 -17.17 0.52 -6.96
N GLN A 65 -15.98 0.71 -6.36
CA GLN A 65 -14.75 0.02 -6.82
C GLN A 65 -13.80 -0.51 -5.74
N THR A 66 -13.94 -0.19 -4.46
CA THR A 66 -13.04 -0.78 -3.45
C THR A 66 -13.34 -2.25 -3.23
N GLN A 67 -12.64 -3.07 -4.02
CA GLN A 67 -12.73 -4.53 -3.99
C GLN A 67 -11.79 -5.08 -2.93
N LEU A 68 -12.32 -5.94 -2.07
CA LEU A 68 -11.52 -6.87 -1.26
C LEU A 68 -11.32 -8.14 -2.08
N ARG A 69 -10.08 -8.48 -2.44
CA ARG A 69 -9.79 -9.61 -3.32
C ARG A 69 -8.59 -10.42 -2.84
N GLU A 70 -8.76 -11.72 -2.65
CA GLU A 70 -7.62 -12.62 -2.42
C GLU A 70 -6.80 -12.77 -3.72
N VAL A 71 -5.47 -12.68 -3.59
CA VAL A 71 -4.55 -12.77 -4.74
C VAL A 71 -3.37 -13.70 -4.42
N THR A 72 -2.90 -14.38 -5.46
CA THR A 72 -1.72 -15.24 -5.41
C THR A 72 -0.53 -14.57 -6.11
N THR A 73 0.69 -14.96 -5.73
CA THR A 73 1.90 -14.50 -6.41
C THR A 73 1.85 -14.81 -7.90
N GLY A 74 2.25 -13.85 -8.73
CA GLY A 74 2.26 -13.96 -10.19
C GLY A 74 0.90 -13.83 -10.87
N ALA A 75 -0.21 -13.77 -10.12
CA ALA A 75 -1.52 -13.56 -10.72
C ALA A 75 -1.72 -12.11 -11.15
N VAL A 76 -2.27 -11.93 -12.35
CA VAL A 76 -2.66 -10.61 -12.87
C VAL A 76 -4.00 -10.20 -12.26
N THR A 77 -4.01 -9.03 -11.64
CA THR A 77 -5.21 -8.35 -11.14
C THR A 77 -5.44 -7.09 -11.97
N LEU A 78 -6.61 -6.98 -12.59
CA LEU A 78 -7.03 -5.77 -13.30
C LEU A 78 -8.01 -5.00 -12.43
N LEU A 79 -7.72 -3.73 -12.16
CA LEU A 79 -8.61 -2.82 -11.45
C LEU A 79 -9.01 -1.70 -12.39
N MET A 80 -10.30 -1.52 -12.61
CA MET A 80 -10.81 -0.38 -13.37
C MET A 80 -10.63 0.90 -12.54
N LEU A 81 -10.18 1.97 -13.18
CA LEU A 81 -9.99 3.27 -12.57
C LEU A 81 -10.60 4.34 -13.47
N ASP A 82 -11.67 4.97 -12.98
CA ASP A 82 -12.24 6.18 -13.57
C ASP A 82 -11.57 7.41 -12.95
N TYR A 83 -10.50 7.89 -13.57
CA TYR A 83 -9.61 8.88 -12.96
C TYR A 83 -10.25 10.28 -12.89
N HIS A 84 -11.21 10.60 -13.77
CA HIS A 84 -11.95 11.87 -13.71
C HIS A 84 -12.89 11.97 -12.52
N ARG A 85 -13.40 10.83 -12.01
CA ARG A 85 -14.23 10.78 -10.79
C ARG A 85 -13.41 10.90 -9.50
N LEU A 86 -12.08 10.92 -9.58
CA LEU A 86 -11.23 11.13 -8.41
C LEU A 86 -11.24 12.60 -7.97
N PRO A 87 -11.51 12.89 -6.69
CA PRO A 87 -11.31 14.21 -6.12
C PRO A 87 -9.82 14.59 -6.15
N LEU A 88 -9.56 15.87 -6.44
CA LEU A 88 -8.21 16.39 -6.49
C LEU A 88 -7.61 16.50 -5.07
N GLY A 89 -6.38 16.03 -4.92
CA GLY A 89 -5.55 16.17 -3.72
C GLY A 89 -5.92 15.25 -2.57
N ARG A 90 -6.68 14.17 -2.81
CA ARG A 90 -7.07 13.18 -1.80
C ARG A 90 -6.42 11.83 -2.04
N ASP A 91 -5.90 11.25 -0.96
CA ASP A 91 -5.33 9.90 -0.95
C ASP A 91 -6.45 8.86 -0.73
N LEU A 92 -6.76 8.09 -1.76
CA LEU A 92 -7.87 7.14 -1.78
C LEU A 92 -7.37 5.70 -1.90
N CYS A 93 -8.10 4.77 -1.30
CA CYS A 93 -7.84 3.33 -1.45
C CYS A 93 -8.75 2.75 -2.54
N LEU A 94 -8.16 2.46 -3.70
CA LEU A 94 -8.86 1.87 -4.84
C LEU A 94 -9.23 0.41 -4.59
N ALA A 95 -8.36 -0.38 -3.94
CA ALA A 95 -8.63 -1.79 -3.67
C ALA A 95 -7.77 -2.30 -2.51
N VAL A 96 -8.21 -3.41 -1.92
CA VAL A 96 -7.44 -4.16 -0.92
C VAL A 96 -7.19 -5.57 -1.44
N LEU A 97 -5.95 -5.84 -1.79
CA LEU A 97 -5.50 -7.16 -2.22
C LEU A 97 -5.04 -7.96 -1.00
N ILE A 98 -5.62 -9.13 -0.80
CA ILE A 98 -5.34 -10.01 0.34
C ILE A 98 -4.37 -11.09 -0.14
N TRP A 99 -3.08 -10.84 0.06
CA TRP A 99 -2.02 -11.68 -0.49
C TRP A 99 -1.46 -12.63 0.57
N ARG A 100 -1.44 -13.93 0.26
CA ARG A 100 -1.02 -14.97 1.22
C ARG A 100 0.51 -15.10 1.39
N GLY A 101 1.30 -14.41 0.57
CA GLY A 101 2.75 -14.65 0.51
C GLY A 101 3.10 -15.93 -0.26
N ASP A 102 4.39 -16.20 -0.41
CA ASP A 102 4.93 -17.39 -1.11
C ASP A 102 4.91 -18.65 -0.21
N GLY A 103 3.89 -18.78 0.63
CA GLY A 103 3.73 -19.91 1.57
C GLY A 103 4.52 -19.81 2.87
N ARG A 104 5.25 -18.70 3.10
CA ARG A 104 5.94 -18.42 4.36
C ARG A 104 5.07 -17.55 5.28
N TRP A 105 4.80 -18.02 6.49
CA TRP A 105 3.90 -17.36 7.44
C TRP A 105 4.55 -16.25 8.28
N ASP A 106 5.80 -15.91 8.01
CA ASP A 106 6.59 -14.97 8.80
C ASP A 106 6.77 -13.60 8.13
N LEU A 107 6.14 -13.34 6.98
CA LEU A 107 6.38 -12.13 6.21
C LEU A 107 5.89 -10.87 6.93
N SER A 108 4.70 -10.89 7.51
CA SER A 108 4.14 -9.81 8.34
C SER A 108 3.55 -10.37 9.63
N VAL A 109 3.24 -9.48 10.57
CA VAL A 109 2.42 -9.86 11.73
C VAL A 109 1.03 -10.33 11.26
N PRO A 110 0.46 -11.38 11.88
CA PRO A 110 -0.90 -11.82 11.57
C PRO A 110 -1.94 -10.73 11.80
N GLN A 111 -2.95 -10.68 10.95
CA GLN A 111 -4.13 -9.84 11.11
C GLN A 111 -5.03 -10.42 12.22
N ARG A 112 -5.38 -9.57 13.20
CA ARG A 112 -6.09 -9.94 14.42
C ARG A 112 -7.47 -9.28 14.48
N ASP A 113 -8.29 -9.79 15.41
CA ASP A 113 -9.64 -9.29 15.71
C ASP A 113 -10.56 -9.19 14.49
N LEU A 114 -10.32 -10.06 13.50
CA LEU A 114 -11.17 -10.25 12.35
C LEU A 114 -12.48 -10.93 12.77
N SER A 115 -13.59 -10.61 12.09
CA SER A 115 -14.84 -11.34 12.30
C SER A 115 -14.71 -12.79 11.84
N GLN A 116 -15.55 -13.69 12.38
CA GLN A 116 -15.52 -15.12 12.05
C GLN A 116 -15.61 -15.38 10.54
N SER A 117 -16.37 -14.57 9.81
CA SER A 117 -16.54 -14.68 8.35
C SER A 117 -15.25 -14.48 7.54
N VAL A 118 -14.25 -13.77 8.08
CA VAL A 118 -12.99 -13.45 7.39
C VAL A 118 -11.75 -13.86 8.18
N GLN A 119 -11.91 -14.68 9.22
CA GLN A 119 -10.82 -15.13 10.07
C GLN A 119 -9.74 -15.92 9.30
N ALA A 120 -10.11 -16.56 8.19
CA ALA A 120 -9.20 -17.25 7.30
C ALA A 120 -8.13 -16.33 6.67
N LEU A 121 -8.37 -15.01 6.65
CA LEU A 121 -7.46 -13.99 6.11
C LEU A 121 -6.40 -13.53 7.13
N SER A 122 -6.39 -14.09 8.35
CA SER A 122 -5.49 -13.68 9.43
C SER A 122 -4.01 -13.82 9.11
N LEU A 123 -3.64 -14.73 8.20
CA LEU A 123 -2.24 -14.95 7.80
C LEU A 123 -1.89 -14.27 6.47
N HIS A 124 -2.82 -13.51 5.89
CA HIS A 124 -2.58 -12.77 4.66
C HIS A 124 -2.09 -11.36 4.96
N VAL A 125 -1.31 -10.84 4.02
CA VAL A 125 -0.85 -9.46 4.00
C VAL A 125 -1.88 -8.62 3.23
N PRO A 126 -2.60 -7.70 3.90
CA PRO A 126 -3.42 -6.72 3.19
C PRO A 126 -2.52 -5.73 2.46
N VAL A 127 -2.70 -5.61 1.15
CA VAL A 127 -2.04 -4.66 0.27
C VAL A 127 -3.06 -3.66 -0.23
N LEU A 128 -2.91 -2.40 0.17
CA LEU A 128 -3.77 -1.29 -0.19
C LEU A 128 -3.23 -0.66 -1.47
N VAL A 129 -4.07 -0.64 -2.51
CA VAL A 129 -3.78 0.06 -3.77
C VAL A 129 -4.25 1.50 -3.60
N MET A 130 -3.30 2.40 -3.42
CA MET A 130 -3.57 3.81 -3.17
C MET A 130 -3.47 4.62 -4.45
N VAL A 131 -4.36 5.59 -4.60
CA VAL A 131 -4.40 6.52 -5.74
C VAL A 131 -4.63 7.94 -5.26
N CYS A 132 -4.02 8.90 -5.94
CA CYS A 132 -4.24 10.34 -5.71
C CYS A 132 -4.14 11.09 -7.04
N ARG A 133 -5.21 11.79 -7.42
CA ARG A 133 -5.20 12.74 -8.52
C ARG A 133 -4.77 14.09 -7.98
N THR A 134 -3.75 14.71 -8.55
CA THR A 134 -3.13 15.92 -7.99
C THR A 134 -2.54 16.79 -9.11
N THR A 135 -1.86 17.88 -8.76
CA THR A 135 -1.15 18.76 -9.70
C THR A 135 0.32 18.87 -9.34
N TRP A 136 1.19 19.10 -10.33
CA TRP A 136 2.62 19.31 -10.09
C TRP A 136 2.85 20.44 -9.08
N LYS A 137 2.06 21.52 -9.17
CA LYS A 137 2.09 22.61 -8.20
C LYS A 137 1.83 22.12 -6.77
N SER A 138 0.81 21.28 -6.56
CA SER A 138 0.48 20.71 -5.24
C SER A 138 1.62 19.84 -4.69
N LEU A 139 2.31 19.11 -5.58
CA LEU A 139 3.48 18.28 -5.25
C LEU A 139 4.77 19.06 -5.01
N LEU A 140 4.91 20.24 -5.59
CA LEU A 140 6.08 21.09 -5.37
C LEU A 140 5.86 22.07 -4.21
N THR A 141 4.60 22.32 -3.82
CA THR A 141 4.28 23.19 -2.69
C THR A 141 4.58 22.49 -1.37
N PRO A 142 5.41 23.08 -0.49
CA PRO A 142 5.67 22.54 0.84
C PRO A 142 4.37 22.41 1.64
N PRO A 143 4.23 21.40 2.52
CA PRO A 143 3.01 21.21 3.30
C PRO A 143 2.62 22.43 4.16
N CYS A 144 3.61 23.18 4.66
CA CYS A 144 3.41 24.41 5.44
C CYS A 144 2.80 25.57 4.63
N SER A 145 2.79 25.47 3.30
CA SER A 145 2.34 26.51 2.37
C SER A 145 1.10 26.09 1.59
N ARG A 146 0.51 24.93 1.93
CA ARG A 146 -0.68 24.44 1.25
C ARG A 146 -1.91 25.21 1.73
N PRO A 147 -2.73 25.71 0.81
CA PRO A 147 -3.98 26.37 1.17
C PRO A 147 -4.93 25.36 1.82
N GLY A 148 -5.72 25.81 2.81
CA GLY A 148 -6.60 24.95 3.60
C GLY A 148 -7.72 24.29 2.78
N PRO A 149 -8.46 23.32 3.36
CA PRO A 149 -9.47 22.51 2.64
C PRO A 149 -10.62 23.33 2.02
N ASN A 150 -10.78 24.60 2.40
CA ASN A 150 -11.83 25.51 1.90
C ASN A 150 -11.35 26.52 0.84
N GLU A 151 -10.06 26.56 0.51
CA GLU A 151 -9.58 27.43 -0.56
C GLU A 151 -9.85 26.77 -1.91
N ARG A 152 -10.83 27.34 -2.64
CA ARG A 152 -11.11 26.97 -4.03
C ARG A 152 -9.86 27.26 -4.86
N ARG A 153 -9.10 26.21 -5.17
CA ARG A 153 -8.00 26.29 -6.13
C ARG A 153 -8.59 26.58 -7.50
N ASP A 154 -8.01 27.56 -8.20
CA ASP A 154 -8.29 27.80 -9.60
C ASP A 154 -7.52 26.74 -10.41
N VAL A 155 -8.10 25.53 -10.46
CA VAL A 155 -7.47 24.31 -10.96
C VAL A 155 -7.03 24.44 -12.43
N ASP A 156 -7.72 25.28 -13.21
CA ASP A 156 -7.47 25.50 -14.64
C ASP A 156 -6.19 26.32 -14.92
N ARG A 157 -5.57 26.91 -13.88
CA ARG A 157 -4.30 27.64 -13.98
C ARG A 157 -3.11 26.89 -13.37
N GLU A 158 -3.31 25.67 -12.88
CA GLU A 158 -2.25 24.90 -12.22
C GLU A 158 -1.39 24.12 -13.22
N LEU A 159 -0.08 24.04 -12.96
CA LEU A 159 0.85 23.19 -13.71
C LEU A 159 0.35 21.74 -13.67
N GLY A 160 -0.06 21.20 -14.83
CA GLY A 160 -0.34 19.80 -15.16
C GLY A 160 -1.01 18.92 -14.09
N LYS A 161 -2.16 18.34 -14.41
CA LYS A 161 -2.77 17.31 -13.56
C LYS A 161 -2.05 15.99 -13.78
N LEU A 162 -1.86 15.24 -12.70
CA LEU A 162 -1.26 13.92 -12.75
C LEU A 162 -1.92 12.97 -11.76
N LEU A 163 -1.78 11.69 -12.04
CA LEU A 163 -2.24 10.60 -11.20
C LEU A 163 -1.03 9.91 -10.55
N LEU A 164 -1.14 9.67 -9.25
CA LEU A 164 -0.14 8.97 -8.45
C LEU A 164 -0.72 7.67 -7.92
N ILE A 165 0.04 6.59 -8.04
CA ILE A 165 -0.37 5.25 -7.66
C ILE A 165 0.74 4.59 -6.85
N TRP A 166 0.43 4.05 -5.69
CA TRP A 166 1.39 3.36 -4.83
C TRP A 166 0.71 2.24 -4.04
N LEU A 167 1.51 1.33 -3.49
CA LEU A 167 1.02 0.18 -2.73
C LEU A 167 1.53 0.19 -1.30
N LEU A 168 0.61 0.09 -0.35
CA LEU A 168 0.91 0.06 1.08
C LEU A 168 0.54 -1.29 1.69
N CYS A 169 1.30 -1.74 2.67
CA CYS A 169 1.00 -2.93 3.46
C CYS A 169 1.45 -2.74 4.92
N PRO A 170 1.07 -3.65 5.84
CA PRO A 170 1.71 -3.73 7.15
C PRO A 170 3.22 -3.91 7.04
N ALA A 171 3.94 -3.72 8.14
CA ALA A 171 5.38 -3.94 8.15
C ALA A 171 5.70 -5.38 7.74
N ILE A 172 6.56 -5.51 6.72
CA ILE A 172 7.02 -6.79 6.17
C ILE A 172 8.51 -6.97 6.47
N ARG A 173 8.92 -8.21 6.75
CA ARG A 173 10.32 -8.54 7.08
C ARG A 173 11.25 -8.55 5.89
N ARG A 174 10.70 -8.72 4.69
CA ARG A 174 11.45 -8.85 3.44
C ARG A 174 10.77 -8.01 2.36
N PRO A 175 11.54 -7.32 1.50
CA PRO A 175 10.96 -6.54 0.41
C PRO A 175 10.16 -7.42 -0.55
N VAL A 176 9.04 -6.89 -1.03
CA VAL A 176 8.15 -7.58 -1.99
C VAL A 176 8.02 -6.72 -3.21
N ALA A 177 8.26 -7.30 -4.38
CA ALA A 177 8.14 -6.59 -5.64
C ALA A 177 6.73 -6.71 -6.21
N VAL A 178 6.25 -5.64 -6.83
CA VAL A 178 4.98 -5.58 -7.54
C VAL A 178 5.25 -5.04 -8.93
N THR A 179 4.57 -5.56 -9.94
CA THR A 179 4.50 -4.93 -11.25
C THR A 179 3.18 -4.19 -11.34
N LEU A 180 3.25 -2.89 -11.63
CA LEU A 180 2.10 -2.04 -11.87
C LEU A 180 2.14 -1.54 -13.32
N GLY A 181 1.05 -1.73 -14.05
CA GLY A 181 0.86 -1.22 -15.41
C GLY A 181 -0.42 -0.42 -15.53
N ILE A 182 -0.45 0.50 -16.49
CA ILE A 182 -1.65 1.22 -16.91
C ILE A 182 -1.96 0.78 -18.33
N ILE A 183 -3.15 0.23 -18.53
CA ILE A 183 -3.61 -0.29 -19.82
C ILE A 183 -5.00 0.24 -20.17
N ASN A 184 -5.32 0.33 -21.46
CA ASN A 184 -6.67 0.65 -21.93
C ASN A 184 -7.56 -0.60 -22.04
N SER A 185 -8.79 -0.41 -22.53
CA SER A 185 -9.76 -1.47 -22.80
C SER A 185 -9.33 -2.46 -23.89
N GLU A 186 -8.41 -2.05 -24.78
CA GLU A 186 -7.78 -2.89 -25.80
C GLU A 186 -6.50 -3.59 -25.32
N LEU A 187 -6.18 -3.51 -24.02
CA LEU A 187 -4.95 -4.04 -23.40
C LEU A 187 -3.64 -3.40 -23.91
N LYS A 188 -3.73 -2.24 -24.58
CA LYS A 188 -2.56 -1.42 -24.89
C LYS A 188 -2.00 -0.86 -23.59
N CYS A 189 -0.71 -1.10 -23.36
CA CYS A 189 -0.02 -0.64 -22.17
C CYS A 189 0.72 0.67 -22.44
N GLN A 190 0.39 1.71 -21.67
CA GLN A 190 1.07 3.01 -21.73
C GLN A 190 2.37 2.98 -20.92
N GLN A 191 2.28 2.49 -19.69
CA GLN A 191 3.38 2.47 -18.75
C GLN A 191 3.30 1.22 -17.89
N ARG A 192 4.44 0.59 -17.64
CA ARG A 192 4.57 -0.54 -16.72
C ARG A 192 5.87 -0.41 -15.96
N GLN A 193 5.79 -0.49 -14.63
CA GLN A 193 6.92 -0.31 -13.74
C GLN A 193 6.93 -1.37 -12.65
N ARG A 194 8.14 -1.80 -12.28
CA ARG A 194 8.35 -2.63 -11.10
C ARG A 194 8.50 -1.72 -9.87
N LEU A 195 7.63 -1.93 -8.90
CA LEU A 195 7.59 -1.23 -7.62
C LEU A 195 7.90 -2.18 -6.47
N LEU A 196 8.05 -1.62 -5.27
CA LEU A 196 8.14 -2.32 -4.01
C LEU A 196 6.91 -2.01 -3.15
N LEU A 197 6.45 -3.01 -2.40
CA LEU A 197 5.48 -2.78 -1.34
C LEU A 197 6.11 -1.92 -0.25
N ARG A 198 5.29 -1.01 0.27
CA ARG A 198 5.73 -0.04 1.26
C ARG A 198 4.98 -0.21 2.57
N ASN A 199 5.69 -0.07 3.68
CA ASN A 199 5.06 -0.05 4.99
C ASN A 199 4.15 1.20 5.12
N PHE A 200 2.86 1.01 5.41
CA PHE A 200 1.91 2.13 5.57
C PHE A 200 2.30 3.13 6.66
N ALA A 201 3.08 2.70 7.66
CA ALA A 201 3.59 3.60 8.71
C ALA A 201 4.65 4.59 8.19
N THR A 202 5.32 4.28 7.08
CA THR A 202 6.33 5.16 6.48
C THR A 202 5.66 6.25 5.65
N ARG A 203 5.10 7.26 6.31
CA ARG A 203 4.62 8.48 5.64
C ARG A 203 5.84 9.21 5.07
N VAL A 204 6.03 9.14 3.76
CA VAL A 204 6.87 10.12 3.08
C VAL A 204 5.94 11.09 2.39
N HIS A 205 6.24 12.37 2.54
CA HIS A 205 5.53 13.40 1.82
C HIS A 205 5.91 13.32 0.35
N ILE A 206 4.90 13.44 -0.51
CA ILE A 206 4.99 13.21 -1.95
C ILE A 206 6.11 14.02 -2.67
N ASN A 207 6.50 15.14 -2.08
CA ASN A 207 7.60 16.00 -2.55
C ASN A 207 8.99 15.32 -2.47
N HIS A 208 9.19 14.34 -1.59
CA HIS A 208 10.44 13.58 -1.52
C HIS A 208 10.56 12.53 -2.63
N PHE A 209 9.46 12.24 -3.31
CA PHE A 209 9.40 11.22 -4.36
C PHE A 209 9.85 11.78 -5.73
N LEU A 210 9.83 13.11 -5.90
CA LEU A 210 10.14 13.77 -7.18
C LEU A 210 11.64 13.98 -7.41
N THR A 211 12.51 13.67 -6.44
CA THR A 211 13.95 13.97 -6.50
C THR A 211 14.82 12.78 -6.92
N ALA A 212 14.26 11.58 -7.06
CA ALA A 212 14.97 10.38 -7.52
C ALA A 212 13.99 9.34 -8.12
N PRO A 213 14.46 8.38 -8.93
CA PRO A 213 13.65 7.22 -9.29
C PRO A 213 13.30 6.43 -8.02
N ASP A 214 12.09 6.63 -7.53
CA ASP A 214 11.59 5.99 -6.32
C ASP A 214 10.90 4.67 -6.71
N PRO A 215 11.29 3.53 -6.08
CA PRO A 215 10.69 2.24 -6.37
C PRO A 215 9.29 2.06 -5.77
N TYR A 216 8.69 3.05 -5.09
CA TYR A 216 7.44 2.87 -4.34
C TYR A 216 6.19 3.42 -5.02
N PHE A 217 6.30 4.14 -6.13
CA PHE A 217 5.14 4.72 -6.82
C PHE A 217 5.29 4.77 -8.34
N LEU A 218 4.16 4.89 -9.01
CA LEU A 218 4.03 5.23 -10.41
C LEU A 218 3.30 6.57 -10.53
N HIS A 219 3.74 7.40 -11.45
CA HIS A 219 3.02 8.61 -11.86
C HIS A 219 2.78 8.60 -13.36
N ILE A 220 1.68 9.22 -13.78
CA ILE A 220 1.30 9.44 -15.17
C ILE A 220 0.56 10.78 -15.28
N GLU A 221 0.78 11.52 -16.36
CA GLU A 221 0.09 12.78 -16.59
C GLU A 221 -1.36 12.52 -17.03
N GLU A 222 -2.28 13.45 -16.72
CA GLU A 222 -3.67 13.29 -17.13
C GLU A 222 -3.81 13.30 -18.66
N GLU A 223 -2.95 14.04 -19.37
CA GLU A 223 -2.87 14.07 -20.84
C GLU A 223 -2.53 12.68 -21.42
N ASP A 224 -1.54 11.98 -20.84
CA ASP A 224 -1.20 10.60 -21.24
C ASP A 224 -2.35 9.60 -20.99
N LEU A 225 -3.12 9.82 -19.92
CA LEU A 225 -4.31 9.01 -19.62
C LEU A 225 -5.43 9.26 -20.62
N GLU A 226 -5.63 10.52 -21.02
CA GLU A 226 -6.60 10.92 -22.05
C GLU A 226 -6.23 10.34 -23.41
N GLU A 227 -4.95 10.34 -23.80
CA GLU A 227 -4.47 9.70 -25.04
C GLU A 227 -4.65 8.18 -25.03
N LEU A 228 -4.60 7.56 -23.85
CA LEU A 228 -4.79 6.12 -23.68
C LEU A 228 -6.28 5.72 -23.78
N CYS A 229 -7.19 6.64 -23.49
CA CYS A 229 -8.63 6.42 -23.57
C CYS A 229 -9.16 6.75 -24.98
N ASP A 230 -10.02 5.89 -25.52
CA ASP A 230 -10.77 6.24 -26.72
C ASP A 230 -11.74 7.38 -26.44
N SER A 231 -12.11 8.12 -27.50
CA SER A 231 -13.00 9.28 -27.40
C SER A 231 -14.31 8.92 -26.67
N GLY A 232 -14.44 9.39 -25.42
CA GLY A 232 -15.61 9.20 -24.56
C GLY A 232 -15.45 8.18 -23.43
N GLN A 233 -14.32 7.47 -23.32
CA GLN A 233 -13.96 6.68 -22.14
C GLN A 233 -13.13 7.53 -21.17
N SER A 234 -13.41 7.44 -19.87
CA SER A 234 -12.62 8.07 -18.80
C SER A 234 -11.97 7.04 -17.87
N ALA A 235 -12.00 5.77 -18.27
CA ALA A 235 -11.59 4.65 -17.44
C ALA A 235 -10.41 3.93 -18.07
N VAL A 236 -9.38 3.74 -17.26
CA VAL A 236 -8.22 2.88 -17.57
C VAL A 236 -8.25 1.66 -16.67
N PHE A 237 -7.44 0.66 -16.98
CA PHE A 237 -7.21 -0.48 -16.11
C PHE A 237 -5.81 -0.39 -15.50
N LEU A 238 -5.74 -0.55 -14.18
CA LEU A 238 -4.50 -0.82 -13.48
C LEU A 238 -4.24 -2.32 -13.49
N GLU A 239 -3.16 -2.72 -14.15
CA GLU A 239 -2.65 -4.07 -14.13
C GLU A 239 -1.68 -4.24 -12.95
N LEU A 240 -1.98 -5.17 -12.05
CA LEU A 240 -1.22 -5.42 -10.83
C LEU A 240 -0.81 -6.88 -10.74
N VAL A 241 0.49 -7.12 -10.53
CA VAL A 241 1.05 -8.45 -10.25
C VAL A 241 1.93 -8.36 -9.03
N ILE A 242 1.59 -9.09 -7.96
CA ILE A 242 2.52 -9.27 -6.84
C ILE A 242 3.52 -10.33 -7.26
N ASN A 243 4.77 -9.92 -7.49
CA ASN A 243 5.83 -10.79 -8.01
C ASN A 243 6.42 -11.72 -6.95
N GLY A 244 6.19 -11.43 -5.68
CA GLY A 244 6.69 -12.21 -4.54
C GLY A 244 7.84 -11.54 -3.79
N GLU A 245 8.37 -12.26 -2.82
CA GLU A 245 9.48 -11.82 -1.97
C GLU A 245 10.77 -11.67 -2.80
N LEU A 246 11.51 -10.56 -2.61
CA LEU A 246 12.84 -10.42 -3.16
C LEU A 246 13.80 -11.37 -2.42
N GLN A 247 14.36 -12.34 -3.14
CA GLN A 247 15.43 -13.17 -2.60
C GLN A 247 16.64 -12.28 -2.31
N PRO A 248 17.32 -12.44 -1.16
CA PRO A 248 18.63 -11.83 -0.97
C PRO A 248 19.55 -12.35 -2.07
N GLN A 249 20.23 -11.45 -2.78
CA GLN A 249 21.23 -11.86 -3.75
C GLN A 249 22.27 -12.72 -3.00
N PRO A 250 22.59 -13.94 -3.50
CA PRO A 250 23.69 -14.69 -2.93
C PRO A 250 24.93 -13.82 -3.03
N GLN A 251 25.55 -13.54 -1.88
CA GLN A 251 26.84 -12.85 -1.84
C GLN A 251 27.78 -13.66 -2.73
N LEU A 252 28.23 -13.07 -3.83
CA LEU A 252 29.34 -13.59 -4.60
C LEU A 252 30.50 -13.72 -3.62
N ALA A 253 30.82 -14.97 -3.27
CA ALA A 253 32.02 -15.29 -2.51
C ALA A 253 33.21 -14.90 -3.40
N ASN A 254 33.86 -13.79 -3.03
CA ASN A 254 35.20 -13.44 -3.51
C ASN A 254 36.24 -14.25 -2.73
#